data_AF-A0A945AIA8-F1
#
_entry.id   AF-A0A945AIA8-F1
#
_cell.length_a   1.000
_cell.length_b   1.000
_cell.length_c   1.000
_cell.angle_alpha   90.00
_cell.angle_beta   90.00
_cell.angle_gamma   90.00
#
_symmetry.space_group_name_H-M   'P 1'
#
loop_
_entity.id
_entity.type
_entity.pdbx_description
1 polymer ?
#
loop_
_entity_poly.entity_id
_entity_poly.type
_entity_poly.pdbx_seq_one_letter_code
_entity_poly.pdbx_strand_id
1 'polypeptide(L)' 'MEKPKIYVALPEKDSNLRAEDRDHLRTFADVIQHPGDKTPTDDEKRDASVDVDAMVIGRTGGWLTREIIDAAGALKA' A
#
# COMPACT_ATOMS: atom_id res chain seq x y z
N MET A 1 5.83 -16.71 13.15
CA MET A 1 5.05 -16.16 12.03
C MET A 1 5.83 -15.01 11.46
N GLU A 2 6.11 -15.01 10.16
CA GLU A 2 6.60 -13.79 9.50
C GLU A 2 5.52 -12.72 9.55
N LYS A 3 5.93 -11.45 9.67
CA LYS A 3 5.02 -10.32 9.56
C LYS A 3 4.55 -10.22 8.11
N PRO A 4 3.27 -9.88 7.85
CA PRO A 4 2.83 -9.60 6.50
C PRO A 4 3.54 -8.37 5.95
N LYS A 5 3.84 -8.35 4.65
CA LYS A 5 4.32 -7.19 3.91
C LYS A 5 3.12 -6.36 3.43
N ILE A 6 3.10 -5.07 3.75
CA ILE A 6 2.01 -4.18 3.36
C ILE A 6 2.56 -2.98 2.61
N TYR A 7 2.03 -2.72 1.42
CA TYR A 7 2.30 -1.47 0.71
C TYR A 7 1.28 -0.39 1.08
N VAL A 8 1.75 0.81 1.42
CA VAL A 8 0.90 1.98 1.71
C VAL A 8 1.10 3.02 0.62
N ALA A 9 0.07 3.19 -0.22
CA ALA A 9 0.10 4.13 -1.37
C ALA A 9 -0.05 5.60 -0.95
N LEU A 10 -0.49 5.85 0.28
CA LEU A 10 -0.69 7.18 0.84
C LEU A 10 0.63 7.78 1.31
N PRO A 11 0.97 9.05 1.06
CA PRO A 11 2.17 9.68 1.63
C PRO A 11 2.32 9.47 3.14
N GLU A 12 3.56 9.49 3.65
CA GLU A 12 3.86 9.23 5.08
C GLU A 12 3.15 10.21 6.03
N LYS A 13 2.83 11.42 5.56
CA LYS A 13 2.11 12.44 6.34
C LYS A 13 0.71 12.73 5.81
N ASP A 14 0.17 11.84 4.99
CA ASP A 14 -1.19 11.95 4.48
C ASP A 14 -2.22 12.00 5.62
N SER A 15 -3.10 13.00 5.57
CA SER A 15 -4.11 13.23 6.60
C SER A 15 -5.24 12.20 6.61
N ASN A 16 -5.40 11.41 5.54
CA ASN A 16 -6.37 10.32 5.50
C ASN A 16 -5.92 9.08 6.26
N LEU A 17 -4.64 8.98 6.65
CA LEU A 17 -4.12 7.90 7.49
C LEU A 17 -3.54 8.50 8.78
N ARG A 18 -4.27 8.31 9.87
CA ARG A 18 -3.92 8.88 11.19
C ARG A 18 -2.60 8.32 11.68
N ALA A 19 -1.88 9.09 12.49
CA ALA A 19 -0.60 8.67 13.05
C ALA A 19 -0.70 7.35 13.85
N GLU A 20 -1.75 7.20 14.66
CA GLU A 20 -2.03 5.98 15.43
C GLU A 20 -2.20 4.75 14.53
N ASP A 21 -2.92 4.88 13.42
CA ASP A 21 -3.09 3.79 12.45
C ASP A 21 -1.77 3.39 11.78
N ARG A 22 -0.87 4.37 11.53
CA ARG A 22 0.48 4.09 11.00
C ARG A 22 1.32 3.29 11.98
N ASP A 23 1.25 3.64 13.26
CA ASP A 23 1.99 2.95 14.31
C ASP A 23 1.46 1.52 14.51
N HIS A 24 0.14 1.34 14.44
CA HIS A 24 -0.48 0.01 14.43
C HIS A 24 -0.02 -0.82 13.23
N LEU A 25 0.01 -0.26 12.02
CA LEU A 25 0.49 -0.94 10.82
C LEU A 25 1.96 -1.36 10.96
N ARG A 26 2.84 -0.48 11.43
CA ARG A 26 4.28 -0.77 11.64
C ARG A 26 4.50 -1.84 12.72
N THR A 27 3.61 -1.93 13.70
CA THR A 27 3.66 -2.98 14.72
C THR A 27 3.26 -4.33 14.13
N PHE A 28 2.19 -4.36 13.34
CA PHE A 28 1.61 -5.57 12.77
C PHE A 28 2.40 -6.13 11.58
N ALA A 29 2.94 -5.27 10.73
CA ALA A 29 3.42 -5.60 9.39
C ALA A 29 4.77 -4.96 9.04
N ASP A 30 5.43 -5.50 8.03
CA ASP A 30 6.56 -4.85 7.35
C ASP A 30 6.00 -3.87 6.32
N VAL A 31 6.00 -2.58 6.68
CA VAL A 31 5.36 -1.52 5.90
C VAL A 31 6.30 -0.96 4.84
N ILE A 32 5.91 -1.09 3.57
CA ILE A 32 6.52 -0.44 2.42
C ILE A 32 5.73 0.84 2.12
N GLN A 33 6.29 1.97 2.51
CA GLN A 33 5.69 3.28 2.33
C GLN A 33 5.99 3.81 0.92
N HIS A 34 4.98 4.29 0.18
CA HIS A 34 5.24 5.01 -1.07
C HIS A 34 6.15 6.22 -0.80
N PRO A 35 7.29 6.35 -1.51
CA PRO A 35 8.31 7.35 -1.19
C PRO A 35 7.97 8.78 -1.64
N GLY A 36 6.97 8.95 -2.51
CA GLY A 36 6.60 10.25 -3.07
C GLY A 36 5.47 10.96 -2.32
N ASP A 37 5.46 12.29 -2.42
CA ASP A 37 4.32 13.13 -2.01
C ASP A 37 3.19 13.17 -3.06
N LYS A 38 3.46 12.62 -4.25
CA LYS A 38 2.49 12.51 -5.35
C LYS A 38 1.74 11.19 -5.25
N THR A 39 0.57 11.16 -5.88
CA THR A 39 -0.16 9.90 -6.10
C THR A 39 0.71 8.94 -6.92
N PRO A 40 0.89 7.69 -6.48
CA PRO A 40 1.61 6.69 -7.26
C PRO A 40 0.89 6.41 -8.58
N THR A 41 1.67 6.26 -9.64
CA THR A 41 1.20 5.83 -10.96
C THR A 41 0.65 4.40 -10.91
N ASP A 42 -0.09 4.02 -11.95
CA ASP A 42 -0.62 2.66 -12.04
C ASP A 42 0.49 1.61 -12.16
N ASP A 43 1.57 1.92 -12.89
CA ASP A 43 2.77 1.07 -12.97
C ASP A 43 3.43 0.90 -11.60
N GLU A 44 3.62 1.98 -10.83
CA GLU A 44 4.21 1.89 -9.48
C GLU A 44 3.35 1.04 -8.53
N LYS A 45 2.02 1.15 -8.60
CA LYS A 45 1.11 0.31 -7.80
C LYS A 45 1.14 -1.14 -8.26
N ARG A 46 1.15 -1.39 -9.57
CA ARG A 46 1.25 -2.74 -10.13
C ARG A 46 2.52 -3.41 -9.64
N ASP A 47 3.66 -2.75 -9.80
CA ASP A 47 4.96 -3.30 -9.42
C ASP A 47 5.04 -3.52 -7.89
N ALA A 48 4.50 -2.61 -7.09
CA ALA A 48 4.41 -2.77 -5.64
C ALA A 48 3.47 -3.92 -5.21
N SER A 49 2.45 -4.24 -6.00
CA SER A 49 1.45 -5.26 -5.66
C SER A 49 1.96 -6.70 -5.77
N VAL A 50 3.09 -6.93 -6.46
CA VAL A 50 3.60 -8.27 -6.77
C VAL A 50 4.16 -9.00 -5.55
N ASP A 51 4.79 -8.28 -4.61
CA ASP A 51 5.52 -8.85 -3.45
C ASP A 51 4.92 -8.42 -2.09
N VAL A 52 3.63 -8.06 -2.07
CA VAL A 52 2.95 -7.67 -0.83
C VAL A 52 1.71 -8.52 -0.56
N ASP A 53 1.45 -8.75 0.73
CA ASP A 53 0.28 -9.49 1.19
C ASP A 53 -0.99 -8.62 1.18
N ALA A 54 -0.83 -7.30 1.31
CA ALA A 54 -1.91 -6.33 1.30
C ALA A 54 -1.46 -4.96 0.79
N MET A 55 -2.42 -4.20 0.27
CA MET A 55 -2.24 -2.80 -0.13
C MET A 55 -3.23 -1.90 0.62
N VAL A 56 -2.73 -0.80 1.18
CA VAL A 56 -3.55 0.27 1.74
C VAL A 56 -3.61 1.39 0.71
N ILE A 57 -4.81 1.54 0.15
CA ILE A 57 -5.14 2.56 -0.83
C ILE A 57 -6.11 3.56 -0.19
N GLY A 58 -5.94 4.84 -0.49
CA GLY A 58 -6.93 5.87 -0.15
C GLY A 58 -6.96 6.96 -1.21
N ARG A 59 -7.78 7.99 -1.01
CA ARG A 59 -8.08 9.00 -2.04
C ARG A 59 -6.85 9.60 -2.73
N THR A 60 -5.81 9.91 -1.96
CA THR A 60 -4.55 10.49 -2.46
C THR A 60 -3.58 9.43 -3.01
N GLY A 61 -3.77 8.15 -2.66
CA GLY A 61 -3.07 7.01 -3.24
C GLY A 61 -3.66 6.53 -4.58
N GLY A 62 -4.77 7.13 -5.02
CA GLY A 62 -5.44 6.79 -6.27
C GLY A 62 -6.36 5.58 -6.17
N TRP A 63 -6.83 5.09 -7.30
CA TRP A 63 -7.71 3.91 -7.39
C TRP A 63 -6.94 2.68 -7.88
N LEU A 64 -7.51 1.50 -7.69
CA LEU A 64 -7.00 0.27 -8.30
C LEU A 64 -7.65 0.08 -9.67
N THR A 65 -6.83 -0.22 -10.68
CA THR A 65 -7.29 -0.68 -11.99
C THR A 65 -7.35 -2.21 -11.99
N ARG A 66 -8.03 -2.78 -12.99
CA ARG A 66 -8.08 -4.24 -13.17
C ARG A 66 -6.69 -4.84 -13.35
N GLU A 67 -5.83 -4.16 -14.11
CA GLU A 67 -4.45 -4.59 -14.33
C GLU A 67 -3.65 -4.71 -13.02
N ILE A 68 -3.82 -3.75 -12.10
CA ILE A 68 -3.16 -3.81 -10.78
C ILE A 68 -3.68 -5.01 -9.98
N ILE A 69 -4.99 -5.26 -9.99
CA ILE A 69 -5.60 -6.40 -9.29
C ILE A 69 -5.12 -7.73 -9.87
N ASP A 70 -5.07 -7.84 -11.20
CA ASP A 70 -4.66 -9.06 -11.90
C ASP A 70 -3.15 -9.35 -11.69
N ALA A 71 -2.31 -8.32 -11.55
CA ALA A 71 -0.89 -8.46 -11.22
C ALA A 71 -0.67 -8.92 -9.76
N ALA A 72 -1.60 -8.60 -8.87
CA ALA A 72 -1.52 -8.83 -7.45
C ALA A 72 -1.94 -10.26 -7.06
N GLY A 73 -1.36 -11.26 -7.71
CA GLY A 73 -1.74 -12.67 -7.58
C GLY A 73 -1.58 -13.28 -6.17
N ALA A 74 -0.88 -12.58 -5.26
CA ALA A 74 -0.71 -12.94 -3.86
C ALA A 74 -1.68 -12.21 -2.91
N LEU A 75 -2.42 -11.19 -3.37
CA LEU A 75 -3.36 -10.47 -2.51
C LEU A 75 -4.49 -11.41 -2.10
N LYS A 76 -4.64 -11.57 -0.79
CA LYS A 76 -5.78 -12.29 -0.23
C LYS A 76 -7.00 -11.37 -0.25
N ALA A 77 -8.04 -11.78 -0.97
CA ALA A 77 -9.35 -11.14 -0.97
C ALA A 77 -10.10 -11.36 0.35
#